data_AF-A0A527D800-F1
#
_entry.id   AF-A0A527D800-F1
#
_cell.length_a   1.000
_cell.length_b   1.000
_cell.length_c   1.000
_cell.angle_alpha   90.00
_cell.angle_beta   90.00
_cell.angle_gamma   90.00
#
_symmetry.space_group_name_H-M   'P 1'
#
loop_
_entity.id
_entity.type
_entity.pdbx_description
1 polymer ?
#
loop_
_entity_poly.entity_id
_entity_poly.type
_entity_poly.pdbx_seq_one_letter_code
_entity_poly.pdbx_strand_id
1 'polypeptide(L)' 'LPAPGTELTVAGRPVGTLGSTVGTTGLAIARIDRIKAALDVGQSILAGEVPVTLAIPSWAKFSFPQEAVSAEEA' A
#
# COMPACT_ATOMS: atom_id res chain seq x y z
N LEU A 1 -10.64 -0.69 -11.62
CA LEU A 1 -10.10 0.10 -10.48
C LEU A 1 -10.77 1.47 -10.45
N PRO A 2 -10.83 2.12 -9.28
CA PRO A 2 -11.28 3.51 -9.17
C PRO A 2 -10.44 4.49 -9.99
N ALA A 3 -10.91 5.73 -10.08
CA ALA A 3 -10.21 6.79 -10.79
C ALA A 3 -8.89 7.19 -10.09
N PRO A 4 -7.90 7.71 -10.84
CA PRO A 4 -6.76 8.43 -10.28
C PRO A 4 -7.18 9.46 -9.21
N GLY A 5 -6.36 9.63 -8.19
CA GLY A 5 -6.66 10.48 -7.03
C GLY A 5 -7.46 9.79 -5.92
N THR A 6 -7.95 8.56 -6.15
CA THR A 6 -8.63 7.79 -5.11
C THR A 6 -7.68 7.42 -3.98
N GLU A 7 -8.08 7.68 -2.74
CA GLU A 7 -7.29 7.38 -1.55
C GLU A 7 -7.18 5.86 -1.32
N LEU A 8 -5.97 5.43 -0.92
CA LEU A 8 -5.74 4.09 -0.42
C LEU A 8 -5.84 4.10 1.10
N THR A 9 -6.65 3.22 1.66
CA THR A 9 -6.84 3.10 3.10
C THR A 9 -6.62 1.69 3.62
N VAL A 10 -6.26 1.60 4.89
CA VAL A 10 -6.21 0.36 5.67
C VAL A 10 -6.91 0.62 6.99
N ALA A 11 -7.97 -0.14 7.28
CA ALA A 11 -8.80 0.06 8.48
C ALA A 11 -9.23 1.54 8.65
N GLY A 12 -9.59 2.21 7.55
CA GLY A 12 -9.99 3.62 7.53
C GLY A 12 -8.86 4.64 7.67
N ARG A 13 -7.59 4.21 7.69
CA ARG A 13 -6.43 5.13 7.75
C ARG A 13 -5.79 5.29 6.38
N PRO A 14 -5.47 6.53 5.95
CA PRO A 14 -4.82 6.76 4.66
C PRO A 14 -3.39 6.20 4.64
N VAL A 15 -3.09 5.45 3.60
CA VAL A 15 -1.76 4.84 3.35
C VAL A 15 -1.14 5.28 2.04
N GLY A 16 -1.92 5.90 1.15
CA GLY A 16 -1.46 6.36 -0.16
C GLY A 16 -2.58 6.86 -1.06
N THR A 17 -2.29 7.01 -2.35
CA THR A 17 -3.23 7.48 -3.36
C THR A 17 -2.96 6.80 -4.70
N LEU A 18 -4.02 6.40 -5.41
CA LEU A 18 -3.93 5.93 -6.79
C LEU A 18 -3.48 7.07 -7.71
N GLY A 19 -2.44 6.82 -8.51
CA GLY A 19 -1.88 7.79 -9.47
C GLY A 19 -2.40 7.56 -10.89
N SER A 20 -2.34 6.33 -11.39
CA SER A 20 -2.85 5.98 -12.72
C SER A 20 -3.53 4.62 -12.69
N THR A 21 -4.58 4.44 -13.49
CA THR A 21 -5.33 3.18 -13.57
C THR A 21 -5.67 2.83 -15.01
N VAL A 22 -5.57 1.54 -15.35
CA VAL A 22 -5.98 0.95 -16.62
C VAL A 22 -6.66 -0.38 -16.30
N GLY A 23 -7.96 -0.47 -16.58
CA GLY A 23 -8.75 -1.66 -16.27
C GLY A 23 -8.71 -2.03 -14.78
N THR A 24 -8.09 -3.16 -14.45
CA THR A 24 -7.95 -3.70 -13.09
C THR A 24 -6.56 -3.47 -12.48
N THR A 25 -5.67 -2.77 -13.18
CA THR A 25 -4.29 -2.51 -12.73
C THR A 25 -4.02 -1.02 -12.65
N GLY A 26 -3.17 -0.61 -11.71
CA GLY A 26 -2.83 0.80 -11.54
C GLY A 26 -1.53 0.99 -10.78
N LEU A 27 -1.02 2.21 -10.82
CA LEU A 27 0.11 2.65 -10.02
C LEU A 27 -0.40 3.54 -8.90
N ALA A 28 0.22 3.42 -7.73
CA ALA A 28 -0.10 4.21 -6.56
C ALA A 28 1.18 4.72 -5.90
N ILE A 29 1.06 5.88 -5.26
CA ILE A 29 2.06 6.35 -4.32
C ILE A 29 1.54 5.97 -2.94
N ALA A 30 2.25 5.08 -2.25
CA ALA A 30 1.86 4.57 -0.94
C ALA A 30 3.07 4.38 -0.04
N ARG A 31 2.81 4.43 1.27
CA ARG A 31 3.81 4.19 2.31
C ARG A 31 4.06 2.71 2.51
N ILE A 32 5.20 2.22 2.02
CA ILE A 32 5.58 0.80 2.07
C ILE A 32 5.57 0.21 3.48
N ASP A 33 5.89 1.02 4.50
CA ASP A 33 5.85 0.62 5.91
C ASP A 33 4.41 0.31 6.37
N ARG A 34 3.44 1.15 5.99
CA ARG A 34 2.03 0.96 6.34
C ARG A 34 1.41 -0.19 5.56
N ILE A 35 1.77 -0.34 4.29
CA ILE A 35 1.35 -1.47 3.47
C ILE A 35 1.88 -2.78 4.07
N LYS A 36 3.16 -2.83 4.46
CA LYS A 36 3.75 -4.01 5.09
C LYS A 36 3.05 -4.34 6.42
N ALA A 37 2.85 -3.35 7.28
CA ALA A 37 2.13 -3.55 8.54
C ALA A 37 0.72 -4.12 8.31
N ALA A 38 -0.02 -3.60 7.32
CA ALA A 38 -1.34 -4.11 6.95
C ALA A 38 -1.30 -5.56 6.47
N LEU A 39 -0.33 -5.89 5.61
CA LEU A 39 -0.13 -7.25 5.09
C LEU A 39 0.22 -8.23 6.22
N ASP A 40 1.04 -7.80 7.19
CA ASP A 40 1.46 -8.63 8.33
C ASP A 40 0.30 -9.01 9.25
N VAL A 41 -0.67 -8.10 9.42
CA VAL A 41 -1.87 -8.36 10.21
C VAL A 41 -3.07 -8.84 9.36
N GLY A 42 -2.86 -9.11 8.07
CA GLY A 42 -3.90 -9.58 7.14
C GLY A 42 -5.02 -8.56 6.85
N GLN A 43 -4.75 -7.27 7.04
CA GLN A 43 -5.71 -6.21 6.75
C GLN A 43 -5.82 -5.94 5.24
N SER A 44 -7.06 -5.80 4.78
CA SER A 44 -7.35 -5.43 3.40
C SER A 44 -7.00 -3.97 3.14
N ILE A 45 -6.34 -3.73 2.01
CA ILE A 45 -6.06 -2.39 1.50
C ILE A 45 -7.20 -2.04 0.54
N LEU A 46 -7.83 -0.89 0.76
CA LEU A 46 -8.94 -0.42 -0.05
C LEU A 46 -8.52 0.79 -0.87
N ALA A 47 -8.93 0.84 -2.13
CA ALA A 47 -8.94 2.04 -2.95
C ALA A 47 -10.38 2.58 -2.96
N GLY A 48 -10.65 3.61 -2.16
CA GLY A 48 -12.03 3.95 -1.81
C GLY A 48 -12.71 2.74 -1.13
N GLU A 49 -13.70 2.16 -1.79
CA GLU A 49 -14.44 0.97 -1.32
C GLU A 49 -13.97 -0.34 -1.98
N VAL A 50 -13.01 -0.28 -2.91
CA VAL A 50 -12.60 -1.45 -3.71
C VAL A 50 -11.36 -2.10 -3.09
N PRO A 51 -11.40 -3.40 -2.72
CA PRO A 51 -10.22 -4.09 -2.24
C PRO A 51 -9.18 -4.22 -3.35
N VAL A 52 -7.93 -3.92 -3.01
CA VAL A 52 -6.79 -3.97 -3.94
C VAL A 52 -5.63 -4.73 -3.32
N THR A 53 -4.84 -5.39 -4.18
CA THR A 53 -3.58 -6.01 -3.79
C THR A 53 -2.43 -5.14 -4.28
N LEU A 54 -1.47 -4.87 -3.38
CA LEU A 54 -0.27 -4.13 -3.74
C LEU A 54 0.90 -5.11 -3.92
N ALA A 55 1.64 -4.92 -5.01
CA ALA A 55 2.86 -5.63 -5.28
C ALA A 55 3.96 -4.62 -5.63
N ILE A 56 5.19 -4.89 -5.19
CA ILE A 56 6.35 -4.15 -5.64
C ILE A 56 6.75 -4.73 -7.01
N PRO A 57 6.79 -3.91 -8.06
CA PRO A 57 7.16 -4.39 -9.38
C PRO A 57 8.63 -4.79 -9.44
N SER A 58 8.96 -5.78 -10.28
CA SER A 58 10.31 -6.37 -10.37
C SER A 58 11.43 -5.39 -10.74
N TRP A 59 11.10 -4.27 -11.36
CA TRP A 59 12.06 -3.21 -11.72
C TRP A 59 12.39 -2.26 -10.57
N ALA A 60 11.62 -2.28 -9.47
CA ALA A 60 11.84 -1.41 -8.33
C ALA A 60 13.12 -1.83 -7.59
N LYS A 61 13.96 -0.85 -7.24
CA LYS A 61 15.17 -1.06 -6.43
C LYS A 61 14.91 -1.01 -4.92
N PHE A 62 13.65 -1.11 -4.50
CA PHE A 62 13.24 -1.11 -3.11
C PHE A 62 12.37 -2.35 -2.86
N SER A 63 12.37 -2.82 -1.61
CA SER A 63 11.52 -3.91 -1.13
C SER A 63 10.69 -3.42 0.05
N PHE A 64 9.70 -4.21 0.48
CA PHE A 64 9.06 -3.96 1.76
C PHE A 64 10.11 -4.06 2.87
N PRO A 65 10.01 -3.24 3.94
CA PRO A 65 10.92 -3.35 5.07
C PRO A 65 10.85 -4.78 5.64
N GLN A 66 12.02 -5.41 5.79
CA GLN A 66 12.16 -6.68 6.50
C GLN A 66 12.23 -6.35 7.99
N GLU A 67 11.15 -6.66 8.70
CA GLU A 67 10.94 -6.40 10.14
C GLU A 67 10.95 -4.91 10.55
N ALA A 68 9.91 -4.51 11.30
CA ALA A 68 9.98 -3.28 12.06
C ALA A 68 11.02 -3.50 13.17
N VAL A 69 12.26 -3.06 12.97
CA VAL A 69 13.21 -2.92 14.06
C VAL A 69 12.57 -1.98 15.08
N SER A 70 12.04 -2.54 16.18
CA SER A 70 11.71 -1.75 17.36
C SER A 70 12.98 -1.02 17.74
N ALA A 71 12.99 0.30 17.56
CA ALA A 71 14.00 1.15 18.14
C ALA A 71 13.73 1.24 19.65
N GLU A 72 14.10 0.18 20.37
CA GLU A 72 14.48 0.25 21.77
C GLU A 72 15.99 0.01 21.81
N GLU A 73 16.76 1.09 21.90
CA GLU A 73 18.07 1.10 22.56
C GLU A 73 18.52 2.56 22.78
N ALA A 74 18.33 3.04 24.02
CA ALA A 74 19.25 3.82 24.86
C ALA A 74 18.48 4.63 25.92
#